data_AF-A0ABD3N2H0-F1
#
_entry.id   AF-A0ABD3N2H0-F1
#
_cell.length_a   1.000
_cell.length_b   1.000
_cell.length_c   1.000
_cell.angle_alpha   90.00
_cell.angle_beta   90.00
_cell.angle_gamma   90.00
#
_symmetry.space_group_name_H-M   'P 1'
#
loop_
_entity.id
_entity.type
_entity.pdbx_description
1 polymer ?
#
loop_
_entity_poly.entity_id
_entity_poly.type
_entity_poly.pdbx_seq_one_letter_code
_entity_poly.pdbx_strand_id
1 'polypeptide(L)'
;MTLKKQLALHIAAAAAALLCSGEGIGISAFTPTAVTPPSMSCSHAQTHHHHQRSTSMLLQSSTSDDAPPVNIVSLGAFIRAIDILKSDMGIEIIPQDQRPMYAIGKLVAQLPLELVSGIRFADCDTLTLISQLRETVVDATGLQSLDTIVAIRAGRGTSSDGSYGYEGSTNGAGIADTAQAYTNAINYAMQNDLKEIELEVNRLVPLMPSTELKVGDNADGEEYADDFLARK
;
A
#
# COMPACT_ATOMS: atom_id res chain seq x y z
N MET A 1 -9.08 -42.66 16.59
CA MET A 1 -10.47 -42.33 17.00
C MET A 1 -10.42 -42.10 18.51
N THR A 2 -10.68 -40.95 19.12
CA THR A 2 -11.51 -39.80 18.78
C THR A 2 -11.08 -38.66 19.72
N LEU A 3 -10.44 -37.62 19.18
CA LEU A 3 -10.15 -36.37 19.89
C LEU A 3 -10.34 -35.18 18.93
N LYS A 4 -11.50 -35.20 18.25
CA LYS A 4 -12.02 -34.13 17.41
C LYS A 4 -13.52 -34.03 17.69
N LYS A 5 -13.91 -33.35 18.77
CA LYS A 5 -15.27 -32.89 19.08
C LYS A 5 -15.28 -32.26 20.47
N GLN A 6 -14.77 -31.04 20.61
CA GLN A 6 -15.16 -30.06 21.63
C GLN A 6 -14.48 -28.72 21.33
N LEU A 7 -14.97 -28.02 20.30
CA LEU A 7 -15.01 -26.56 20.29
C LEU A 7 -15.92 -26.09 19.14
N ALA A 8 -17.16 -26.52 19.20
CA ALA A 8 -18.27 -25.89 18.51
C ALA A 8 -19.34 -25.68 19.57
N LEU A 9 -20.05 -24.55 19.48
CA LEU A 9 -21.27 -24.21 20.22
C LEU A 9 -21.09 -23.34 21.48
N HIS A 10 -21.12 -22.02 21.29
CA HIS A 10 -21.86 -21.01 22.08
C HIS A 10 -22.25 -19.94 21.02
N ILE A 11 -23.47 -19.92 20.44
CA ILE A 11 -24.78 -19.44 20.95
C ILE A 11 -24.64 -18.02 21.53
N ALA A 12 -25.44 -16.99 21.25
CA ALA A 12 -26.39 -16.57 20.21
C ALA A 12 -26.96 -15.21 20.72
N ALA A 13 -27.52 -14.42 19.81
CA ALA A 13 -28.63 -13.48 20.03
C ALA A 13 -28.42 -12.20 20.90
N ALA A 14 -28.51 -11.06 20.21
CA ALA A 14 -29.38 -9.96 20.65
C ALA A 14 -29.95 -9.25 19.42
N ALA A 15 -31.20 -9.56 19.10
CA ALA A 15 -32.05 -8.76 18.24
C ALA A 15 -33.09 -8.08 19.13
N ALA A 16 -33.25 -6.77 18.98
CA ALA A 16 -34.44 -6.05 19.42
C ALA A 16 -34.67 -4.88 18.45
N ALA A 17 -35.76 -5.00 17.69
CA ALA A 17 -36.36 -3.94 16.89
C ALA A 17 -37.23 -3.05 17.78
N LEU A 18 -37.40 -1.78 17.41
CA LEU A 18 -38.60 -0.96 17.68
C LEU A 18 -38.56 0.24 16.69
N LEU A 19 -39.25 0.12 15.55
CA LEU A 19 -40.63 0.49 15.26
C LEU A 19 -40.80 1.93 14.72
N CYS A 20 -41.39 1.94 13.53
CA CYS A 20 -41.84 3.06 12.73
C CYS A 20 -42.90 3.93 13.42
N SER A 21 -42.87 5.22 13.14
CA SER A 21 -43.99 6.10 12.71
C SER A 21 -43.41 7.51 12.65
N GLY A 22 -43.71 8.40 11.72
CA GLY A 22 -44.74 8.49 10.69
C GLY A 22 -44.84 9.98 10.33
N GLU A 23 -45.24 10.27 9.08
CA GLU A 23 -45.78 11.58 8.62
C GLU A 23 -44.74 12.72 8.55
N GLY A 24 -44.62 13.52 7.51
CA GLY A 24 -45.51 13.84 6.41
C GLY A 24 -45.36 15.34 6.12
N ILE A 25 -45.29 15.68 4.83
CA ILE A 25 -45.55 17.01 4.24
C ILE A 25 -44.44 18.07 4.40
N GLY A 26 -43.98 18.61 3.26
CA GLY A 26 -43.20 19.85 3.26
C GLY A 26 -42.49 20.17 1.95
N ILE A 27 -43.24 20.34 0.86
CA ILE A 27 -42.81 21.08 -0.33
C ILE A 27 -42.25 22.46 0.07
N SER A 28 -41.01 22.78 -0.30
CA SER A 28 -40.64 24.16 -0.57
C SER A 28 -39.44 24.25 -1.52
N ALA A 29 -39.71 24.93 -2.62
CA ALA A 29 -38.75 25.30 -3.65
C ALA A 29 -37.77 26.35 -3.12
N PHE A 30 -36.48 26.20 -3.39
CA PHE A 30 -35.60 27.35 -3.53
C PHE A 30 -34.59 27.14 -4.66
N THR A 31 -34.43 28.23 -5.40
CA THR A 31 -33.92 28.41 -6.76
C THR A 31 -32.40 28.28 -6.90
N PRO A 32 -31.89 28.06 -8.14
CA PRO A 32 -30.46 28.07 -8.44
C PRO A 32 -29.97 29.52 -8.58
N THR A 33 -29.06 29.94 -7.70
CA THR A 33 -28.32 31.19 -7.89
C THR A 33 -27.00 30.89 -8.58
N ALA A 34 -26.96 31.17 -9.88
CA ALA A 34 -25.73 31.31 -10.65
C ALA A 34 -24.91 32.48 -10.09
N VAL A 35 -23.63 32.24 -9.80
CA VAL A 35 -22.65 33.30 -9.61
C VAL A 35 -21.55 33.13 -10.66
N THR A 36 -21.51 34.11 -11.54
CA THR A 36 -20.58 34.33 -12.65
C THR A 36 -19.17 34.63 -12.12
N PRO A 37 -18.09 34.15 -12.78
CA PRO A 37 -16.72 34.52 -12.45
C PRO A 37 -16.33 35.89 -13.03
N PRO A 38 -15.47 36.68 -12.35
CA PRO A 38 -14.81 37.81 -13.00
C PRO A 38 -13.59 37.35 -13.82
N SER A 39 -13.66 37.65 -15.12
CA SER A 39 -12.55 37.81 -16.05
C SER A 39 -11.82 39.14 -15.79
N MET A 40 -10.55 39.24 -16.25
CA MET A 40 -9.63 40.40 -16.41
C MET A 40 -8.31 40.14 -15.65
N SER A 41 -7.10 40.37 -16.19
CA SER A 41 -6.65 40.88 -17.48
C SER A 41 -5.14 40.62 -17.59
N CYS A 42 -4.65 40.51 -18.82
CA CYS A 42 -3.25 40.38 -19.19
C CYS A 42 -2.53 41.76 -19.17
N SER A 43 -1.25 41.79 -18.81
CA SER A 43 -0.21 42.71 -19.35
C SER A 43 1.17 42.16 -18.93
N HIS A 44 2.06 41.74 -19.85
CA HIS A 44 3.02 42.56 -20.63
C HIS A 44 3.88 43.46 -19.73
N ALA A 45 5.19 43.62 -19.84
CA ALA A 45 6.35 42.96 -20.45
C ALA A 45 7.55 43.83 -20.01
N GLN A 46 8.76 43.27 -19.88
CA GLN A 46 10.10 43.89 -20.09
C GLN A 46 11.14 43.18 -19.20
N THR A 47 12.07 42.36 -19.72
CA THR A 47 13.18 42.54 -20.67
C THR A 47 14.54 42.64 -19.97
N HIS A 48 15.49 41.90 -20.55
CA HIS A 48 16.88 42.27 -20.87
C HIS A 48 18.06 41.61 -20.11
N HIS A 49 18.89 40.95 -20.94
CA HIS A 49 20.33 40.62 -20.83
C HIS A 49 20.71 39.51 -19.83
N HIS A 50 21.58 38.55 -20.13
CA HIS A 50 22.87 38.71 -20.77
C HIS A 50 23.36 37.39 -21.42
N HIS A 51 24.04 37.56 -22.54
CA HIS A 51 24.84 36.57 -23.24
C HIS A 51 26.05 36.18 -22.36
N GLN A 52 26.27 34.90 -22.08
CA GLN A 52 27.63 34.38 -21.91
C GLN A 52 27.72 32.87 -22.18
N ARG A 53 28.29 32.60 -23.35
CA ARG A 53 28.79 31.32 -23.83
C ARG A 53 30.04 30.98 -23.02
N SER A 54 30.00 29.93 -22.21
CA SER A 54 31.20 29.31 -21.63
C SER A 54 31.26 27.86 -22.03
N THR A 55 32.11 27.59 -23.02
CA THR A 55 32.73 26.29 -23.24
C THR A 55 33.79 26.09 -22.17
N SER A 56 33.59 25.16 -21.24
CA SER A 56 34.69 24.30 -20.76
C SER A 56 34.20 23.23 -19.79
N MET A 57 34.73 22.03 -20.04
CA MET A 57 34.96 20.92 -19.11
C MET A 57 33.73 20.14 -18.65
N LEU A 58 33.56 19.00 -19.34
CA LEU A 58 32.96 17.77 -18.82
C LEU A 58 33.58 17.43 -17.46
N LEU A 59 32.95 17.87 -16.39
CA LEU A 59 32.99 17.21 -15.09
C LEU A 59 31.64 16.52 -14.95
N GLN A 60 31.69 15.20 -14.91
CA GLN A 60 30.56 14.33 -14.59
C GLN A 60 30.04 14.71 -13.20
N SER A 61 29.11 15.66 -13.14
CA SER A 61 28.20 15.80 -12.02
C SER A 61 27.21 14.66 -12.13
N SER A 62 27.53 13.53 -11.51
CA SER A 62 26.54 12.55 -11.09
C SER A 62 25.50 13.29 -10.26
N THR A 63 24.37 13.61 -10.90
CA THR A 63 23.15 14.01 -10.21
C THR A 63 22.71 12.78 -9.43
N SER A 64 23.11 12.73 -8.15
CA SER A 64 22.44 11.93 -7.15
C SER A 64 21.02 12.47 -7.01
N ASP A 65 20.16 12.06 -7.94
CA ASP A 65 18.71 12.15 -7.84
C ASP A 65 18.27 11.00 -6.91
N ASP A 66 18.80 11.03 -5.68
CA ASP A 66 18.50 10.09 -4.61
C ASP A 66 17.52 10.78 -3.65
N ALA A 67 16.47 11.39 -4.22
CA ALA A 67 15.30 11.71 -3.43
C ALA A 67 14.66 10.35 -3.08
N PRO A 68 14.53 9.99 -1.79
CA PRO A 68 13.84 8.77 -1.41
C PRO A 68 12.46 8.79 -2.07
N PRO A 69 11.99 7.65 -2.62
CA PRO A 69 10.70 7.61 -3.28
C PRO A 69 9.65 8.20 -2.32
N VAL A 70 8.92 9.22 -2.80
CA VAL A 70 8.08 10.14 -2.00
C VAL A 70 7.02 9.40 -1.15
N ASN A 71 6.81 8.10 -1.41
CA ASN A 71 5.83 7.25 -0.75
C ASN A 71 6.39 6.05 0.04
N ILE A 72 7.69 6.01 0.31
CA ILE A 72 8.25 4.97 1.18
C ILE A 72 8.15 5.41 2.63
N VAL A 73 7.38 4.63 3.40
CA VAL A 73 7.27 4.76 4.85
C VAL A 73 8.62 4.42 5.49
N SER A 74 9.02 5.10 6.57
CA SER A 74 10.27 4.73 7.26
C SER A 74 10.20 3.30 7.82
N LEU A 75 11.29 2.52 7.67
CA LEU A 75 11.36 1.13 8.15
C LEU A 75 11.01 0.99 9.64
N GLY A 76 11.52 1.91 10.47
CA GLY A 76 11.22 1.94 11.89
C GLY A 76 9.74 2.21 12.20
N ALA A 77 9.08 3.10 11.46
CA ALA A 77 7.64 3.35 11.65
C ALA A 77 6.81 2.14 11.25
N PHE A 78 7.15 1.48 10.13
CA PHE A 78 6.45 0.30 9.67
C PHE A 78 6.58 -0.87 10.67
N ILE A 79 7.79 -1.14 11.15
CA ILE A 79 8.03 -2.19 12.15
C ILE A 79 7.23 -1.91 13.44
N ARG A 80 7.22 -0.67 13.95
CA ARG A 80 6.43 -0.30 15.14
C ARG A 80 4.93 -0.48 14.92
N ALA A 81 4.41 -0.09 13.77
CA ALA A 81 3.00 -0.23 13.45
C ALA A 81 2.57 -1.71 13.42
N ILE A 82 3.41 -2.59 12.86
CA ILE A 82 3.18 -4.04 12.90
C ILE A 82 3.20 -4.59 14.33
N ASP A 83 4.13 -4.14 15.18
CA ASP A 83 4.21 -4.61 16.56
C ASP A 83 2.96 -4.24 17.37
N ILE A 84 2.47 -3.00 17.21
CA ILE A 84 1.21 -2.53 17.83
C ILE A 84 0.06 -3.43 17.38
N LEU A 85 -0.09 -3.63 16.06
CA LEU A 85 -1.17 -4.45 15.53
C LEU A 85 -1.09 -5.93 15.99
N LYS A 86 0.12 -6.50 16.04
CA LYS A 86 0.34 -7.85 16.57
C LYS A 86 -0.04 -7.95 18.04
N SER A 87 0.37 -6.96 18.84
CA SER A 87 0.00 -6.85 20.25
C SER A 87 -1.52 -6.84 20.44
N ASP A 88 -2.22 -6.01 19.66
CA ASP A 88 -3.68 -5.88 19.71
C ASP A 88 -4.39 -7.17 19.29
N MET A 89 -3.77 -7.95 18.40
CA MET A 89 -4.27 -9.27 17.98
C MET A 89 -3.89 -10.41 18.93
N GLY A 90 -3.15 -10.14 20.01
CA GLY A 90 -2.66 -11.15 20.95
C GLY A 90 -1.57 -12.06 20.36
N ILE A 91 -0.86 -11.58 19.33
CA ILE A 91 0.26 -12.27 18.69
C ILE A 91 1.56 -11.85 19.37
N GLU A 92 2.43 -12.82 19.65
CA GLU A 92 3.73 -12.57 20.27
C GLU A 92 4.60 -11.65 19.38
N ILE A 93 5.09 -10.58 19.98
CA ILE A 93 6.01 -9.65 19.33
C ILE A 93 7.40 -10.27 19.33
N ILE A 94 8.04 -10.32 18.16
CA ILE A 94 9.41 -10.83 18.05
C ILE A 94 10.35 -9.86 18.79
N PRO A 95 11.15 -10.36 19.76
CA PRO A 95 12.18 -9.56 20.43
C PRO A 95 13.13 -8.91 19.43
N GLN A 96 13.57 -7.68 19.71
CA GLN A 96 14.33 -6.88 18.74
C GLN A 96 15.64 -7.55 18.29
N ASP A 97 16.27 -8.32 19.16
CA ASP A 97 17.48 -9.13 18.93
C ASP A 97 17.25 -10.34 18.02
N GLN A 98 16.00 -10.78 17.86
CA GLN A 98 15.61 -11.93 17.04
C GLN A 98 14.90 -11.52 15.74
N ARG A 99 14.77 -10.21 15.49
CA ARG A 99 14.10 -9.71 14.29
C ARG A 99 14.97 -9.95 13.05
N PRO A 100 14.39 -10.51 11.97
CA PRO A 100 15.02 -10.51 10.67
C PRO A 100 15.41 -9.09 10.25
N MET A 101 16.44 -8.99 9.42
CA MET A 101 16.64 -7.76 8.67
C MET A 101 15.51 -7.62 7.66
N TYR A 102 14.95 -6.42 7.51
CA TYR A 102 13.79 -6.17 6.66
C TYR A 102 14.11 -5.18 5.55
N ALA A 103 13.45 -5.35 4.42
CA ALA A 103 13.34 -4.38 3.35
C ALA A 103 11.87 -3.95 3.17
N ILE A 104 11.66 -2.78 2.57
CA ILE A 104 10.32 -2.33 2.18
C ILE A 104 10.15 -2.59 0.69
N GLY A 105 9.25 -3.51 0.36
CA GLY A 105 8.76 -3.70 -1.00
C GLY A 105 7.60 -2.75 -1.29
N LYS A 106 7.44 -2.37 -2.56
CA LYS A 106 6.29 -1.60 -3.05
C LYS A 106 5.44 -2.50 -3.95
N LEU A 107 4.13 -2.45 -3.76
CA LEU A 107 3.14 -3.12 -4.61
C LEU A 107 2.09 -2.10 -5.05
N VAL A 108 1.73 -2.14 -6.33
CA VAL A 108 0.61 -1.38 -6.88
C VAL A 108 -0.46 -2.38 -7.27
N ALA A 109 -1.57 -2.39 -6.53
CA ALA A 109 -2.63 -3.36 -6.63
C ALA A 109 -3.86 -2.76 -7.29
N GLN A 110 -4.32 -3.36 -8.39
CA GLN A 110 -5.61 -3.02 -8.99
C GLN A 110 -6.71 -3.76 -8.23
N LEU A 111 -7.58 -3.02 -7.55
CA LEU A 111 -8.68 -3.54 -6.77
C LEU A 111 -10.01 -3.36 -7.51
N PRO A 112 -10.65 -4.45 -7.96
CA PRO A 112 -11.98 -4.40 -8.54
C PRO A 112 -13.02 -3.81 -7.58
N LEU A 113 -13.92 -2.97 -8.08
CA LEU A 113 -14.96 -2.32 -7.26
C LEU A 113 -15.87 -3.31 -6.53
N GLU A 114 -16.11 -4.50 -7.10
CA GLU A 114 -16.90 -5.54 -6.45
C GLU A 114 -16.22 -6.13 -5.19
N LEU A 115 -14.90 -5.96 -5.06
CA LEU A 115 -14.09 -6.52 -3.98
C LEU A 115 -13.72 -5.49 -2.90
N VAL A 116 -14.12 -4.22 -3.04
CA VAL A 116 -13.71 -3.13 -2.13
C VAL A 116 -14.19 -3.30 -0.68
N SER A 117 -15.27 -4.06 -0.47
CA SER A 117 -15.79 -4.42 0.86
C SER A 117 -15.01 -5.56 1.53
N GLY A 118 -14.06 -6.17 0.82
CA GLY A 118 -13.26 -7.30 1.28
C GLY A 118 -12.01 -6.92 2.08
N ILE A 119 -11.75 -5.63 2.27
CA ILE A 119 -10.56 -5.11 2.97
C ILE A 119 -10.97 -4.47 4.29
N ARG A 120 -10.23 -4.80 5.36
CA ARG A 120 -10.35 -4.12 6.66
C ARG A 120 -9.04 -3.43 7.00
N PHE A 121 -9.16 -2.19 7.46
CA PHE A 121 -8.02 -1.40 7.91
C PHE A 121 -7.84 -1.51 9.42
N ALA A 122 -6.63 -1.29 9.88
CA ALA A 122 -6.30 -1.05 11.28
C ALA A 122 -5.49 0.24 11.39
N ASP A 123 -5.78 0.99 12.45
CA ASP A 123 -5.09 2.21 12.79
C ASP A 123 -3.86 1.89 13.63
N CYS A 124 -2.72 2.47 13.29
CA CYS A 124 -1.46 2.25 14.01
C CYS A 124 -0.69 3.56 14.18
N ASP A 125 -1.39 4.56 14.77
CA ASP A 125 -1.00 5.94 15.11
C ASP A 125 -0.52 6.80 13.94
N THR A 126 0.41 6.27 13.16
CA THR A 126 1.14 6.97 12.10
C THR A 126 0.94 6.33 10.74
N LEU A 127 0.29 5.17 10.66
CA LEU A 127 0.09 4.41 9.43
C LEU A 127 -1.24 3.65 9.49
N THR A 128 -1.85 3.48 8.32
CA THR A 128 -3.01 2.60 8.15
C THR A 128 -2.56 1.29 7.51
N LEU A 129 -2.73 0.20 8.26
CA LEU A 129 -2.40 -1.16 7.83
C LEU A 129 -3.65 -1.89 7.35
N ILE A 130 -3.46 -2.85 6.45
CA ILE A 130 -4.49 -3.84 6.13
C ILE A 130 -4.48 -4.90 7.24
N SER A 131 -5.54 -4.98 8.03
CA SER A 131 -5.65 -5.98 9.10
C SER A 131 -6.16 -7.31 8.57
N GLN A 132 -7.18 -7.28 7.71
CA GLN A 132 -7.83 -8.49 7.18
C GLN A 132 -8.23 -8.31 5.73
N LEU A 133 -8.14 -9.40 4.98
CA LEU A 133 -8.55 -9.50 3.59
C LEU A 133 -9.43 -10.74 3.39
N ARG A 134 -10.44 -10.63 2.52
CA ARG A 134 -11.08 -11.82 1.95
C ARG A 134 -10.11 -12.50 0.98
N GLU A 135 -10.16 -13.83 0.93
CA GLU A 135 -9.34 -14.65 0.02
C GLU A 135 -9.46 -14.18 -1.44
N THR A 136 -10.67 -13.85 -1.89
CA THR A 136 -10.91 -13.31 -3.24
C THR A 136 -10.16 -12.01 -3.53
N VAL A 137 -9.89 -11.18 -2.52
CA VAL A 137 -9.07 -9.96 -2.69
C VAL A 137 -7.61 -10.33 -2.84
N VAL A 138 -7.12 -11.27 -2.02
CA VAL A 138 -5.74 -11.75 -2.08
C VAL A 138 -5.44 -12.33 -3.46
N ASP A 139 -6.32 -13.19 -3.97
CA ASP A 139 -6.15 -13.85 -5.26
C ASP A 139 -6.16 -12.85 -6.43
N ALA A 140 -7.02 -11.83 -6.35
CA ALA A 140 -7.16 -10.83 -7.42
C ALA A 140 -6.02 -9.80 -7.44
N THR A 141 -5.48 -9.44 -6.26
CA THR A 141 -4.65 -8.23 -6.12
C THR A 141 -3.24 -8.51 -5.60
N GLY A 142 -3.00 -9.67 -5.00
CA GLY A 142 -1.76 -9.99 -4.31
C GLY A 142 -1.56 -9.22 -2.99
N LEU A 143 -2.55 -8.46 -2.52
CA LEU A 143 -2.53 -7.78 -1.22
C LEU A 143 -2.44 -8.79 -0.08
N GLN A 144 -1.79 -8.39 1.00
CA GLN A 144 -1.61 -9.20 2.21
C GLN A 144 -1.97 -8.39 3.45
N SER A 145 -2.33 -9.10 4.52
CA SER A 145 -2.38 -8.47 5.85
C SER A 145 -1.01 -7.88 6.19
N LEU A 146 -1.02 -6.77 6.93
CA LEU A 146 0.14 -5.95 7.29
C LEU A 146 0.74 -5.13 6.14
N ASP A 147 0.15 -5.13 4.95
CA ASP A 147 0.49 -4.13 3.94
C ASP A 147 0.02 -2.74 4.41
N THR A 148 0.85 -1.73 4.20
CA THR A 148 0.55 -0.33 4.56
C THR A 148 0.12 0.43 3.32
N ILE A 149 -1.06 1.06 3.36
CA ILE A 149 -1.57 1.85 2.22
C ILE A 149 -0.91 3.22 2.22
N VAL A 150 -0.27 3.58 1.11
CA VAL A 150 0.44 4.87 0.96
C VAL A 150 -0.16 5.78 -0.10
N ALA A 151 -0.91 5.23 -1.06
CA ALA A 151 -1.77 6.03 -1.92
C ALA A 151 -2.96 5.22 -2.44
N ILE A 152 -4.04 5.92 -2.75
CA ILE A 152 -5.26 5.39 -3.33
C ILE A 152 -5.60 6.23 -4.55
N ARG A 153 -5.79 5.59 -5.71
CA ARG A 153 -5.99 6.29 -6.98
C ARG A 153 -7.12 5.68 -7.79
N ALA A 154 -7.70 6.46 -8.70
CA ALA A 154 -8.68 5.98 -9.64
C ALA A 154 -8.59 6.72 -10.98
N GLY A 155 -8.95 6.03 -12.06
CA GLY A 155 -9.03 6.63 -13.39
C GLY A 155 -7.66 7.01 -13.94
N ARG A 156 -6.72 6.07 -13.90
CA ARG A 156 -5.44 6.23 -14.61
C ARG A 156 -5.74 6.56 -16.07
N GLY A 157 -5.42 7.77 -16.48
CA GLY A 157 -5.72 8.26 -17.82
C GLY A 157 -4.93 7.49 -18.88
N THR A 158 -5.47 7.44 -20.10
CA THR A 158 -4.71 7.08 -21.31
C THR A 158 -3.76 8.19 -21.76
N SER A 159 -3.84 9.35 -21.09
CA SER A 159 -2.96 10.49 -21.27
C SER A 159 -1.50 10.09 -21.04
N SER A 160 -0.61 10.62 -21.88
CA SER A 160 0.83 10.34 -21.86
C SER A 160 1.55 10.79 -20.59
N ASP A 161 0.88 11.56 -19.73
CA ASP A 161 1.38 12.03 -18.44
C ASP A 161 1.21 10.99 -17.31
N GLY A 162 0.46 9.91 -17.56
CA GLY A 162 0.19 8.88 -16.55
C GLY A 162 -0.62 9.38 -15.35
N SER A 163 -1.30 10.53 -15.49
CA SER A 163 -2.04 11.16 -14.41
C SER A 163 -3.32 10.39 -14.07
N TYR A 164 -3.69 10.43 -12.80
CA TYR A 164 -4.93 9.83 -12.29
C TYR A 164 -6.04 10.87 -12.24
N GLY A 165 -7.26 10.44 -12.56
CA GLY A 165 -8.46 11.26 -12.39
C GLY A 165 -8.75 11.58 -10.92
N TYR A 166 -8.37 10.67 -10.01
CA TYR A 166 -8.36 10.87 -8.57
C TYR A 166 -7.07 10.30 -7.96
N GLU A 167 -6.43 11.06 -7.06
CA GLU A 167 -5.30 10.61 -6.25
C GLU A 167 -5.44 11.13 -4.81
N GLY A 168 -5.41 10.20 -3.85
CA GLY A 168 -5.33 10.48 -2.42
C GLY A 168 -4.04 9.88 -1.85
N SER A 169 -3.15 10.75 -1.35
CA SER A 169 -1.96 10.29 -0.60
C SER A 169 -2.37 9.93 0.82
N THR A 170 -1.96 8.74 1.27
CA THR A 170 -2.24 8.22 2.62
C THR A 170 -0.95 7.88 3.37
N ASN A 171 0.21 8.28 2.84
CA ASN A 171 1.48 8.09 3.50
C ASN A 171 1.54 8.89 4.81
N GLY A 172 1.68 8.17 5.92
CA GLY A 172 1.66 8.78 7.25
C GLY A 172 0.27 9.15 7.76
N ALA A 173 -0.80 8.77 7.04
CA ALA A 173 -2.17 9.13 7.38
C ALA A 173 -2.81 8.08 8.31
N GLY A 174 -3.61 8.57 9.26
CA GLY A 174 -4.41 7.71 10.14
C GLY A 174 -5.59 7.07 9.42
N ILE A 175 -6.29 6.17 10.11
CA ILE A 175 -7.37 5.37 9.51
C ILE A 175 -8.52 6.22 8.95
N ALA A 176 -8.86 7.35 9.59
CA ALA A 176 -9.97 8.20 9.17
C ALA A 176 -9.71 8.84 7.79
N ASP A 177 -8.53 9.44 7.61
CA ASP A 177 -8.14 10.07 6.36
C ASP A 177 -7.97 9.03 5.25
N THR A 178 -7.41 7.87 5.59
CA THR A 178 -7.27 6.74 4.65
C THR A 178 -8.63 6.21 4.22
N ALA A 179 -9.59 6.05 5.15
CA ALA A 179 -10.95 5.60 4.83
C ALA A 179 -11.70 6.63 3.99
N GLN A 180 -11.49 7.93 4.23
CA GLN A 180 -12.05 8.99 3.41
C GLN A 180 -11.48 8.97 1.99
N ALA A 181 -10.16 8.84 1.84
CA ALA A 181 -9.51 8.72 0.53
C ALA A 181 -9.99 7.47 -0.23
N TYR A 182 -10.14 6.34 0.47
CA TYR A 182 -10.69 5.10 -0.09
C TYR A 182 -12.12 5.28 -0.60
N THR A 183 -12.97 5.90 0.21
CA THR A 183 -14.36 6.20 -0.14
C THR A 183 -14.44 7.15 -1.34
N ASN A 184 -13.61 8.19 -1.37
CA ASN A 184 -13.55 9.14 -2.46
C ASN A 184 -13.10 8.49 -3.78
N ALA A 185 -12.11 7.60 -3.73
CA ALA A 185 -11.66 6.85 -4.91
C ALA A 185 -12.76 5.95 -5.47
N ILE A 186 -13.49 5.24 -4.60
CA ILE A 186 -14.62 4.39 -5.00
C ILE A 186 -15.71 5.24 -5.65
N ASN A 187 -16.11 6.34 -5.01
CA ASN A 187 -17.13 7.23 -5.54
C ASN A 187 -16.72 7.80 -6.89
N TYR A 188 -15.46 8.22 -7.04
CA TYR A 188 -14.91 8.68 -8.31
C TYR A 188 -14.99 7.59 -9.38
N ALA A 189 -14.57 6.37 -9.05
CA ALA A 189 -14.61 5.24 -9.97
C ALA A 189 -16.03 4.91 -10.44
N MET A 190 -16.99 4.90 -9.51
CA MET A 190 -18.41 4.68 -9.82
C MET A 190 -18.99 5.78 -10.71
N GLN A 191 -18.67 7.05 -10.45
CA GLN A 191 -19.16 8.19 -11.23
C GLN A 191 -18.63 8.22 -12.67
N ASN A 192 -17.49 7.58 -12.93
CA ASN A 192 -16.81 7.56 -14.22
C ASN A 192 -16.82 6.16 -14.87
N ASP A 193 -17.71 5.27 -14.43
CA ASP A 193 -17.88 3.90 -14.96
C ASP A 193 -16.58 3.07 -14.99
N LEU A 194 -15.68 3.32 -14.04
CA LEU A 194 -14.45 2.55 -13.87
C LEU A 194 -14.72 1.25 -13.11
N LYS A 195 -13.97 0.21 -13.44
CA LYS A 195 -14.14 -1.13 -12.84
C LYS A 195 -13.30 -1.36 -11.59
N GLU A 196 -12.29 -0.53 -11.38
CA GLU A 196 -11.25 -0.74 -10.38
C GLU A 196 -10.71 0.59 -9.84
N ILE A 197 -10.14 0.50 -8.64
CA ILE A 197 -9.28 1.53 -8.04
C ILE A 197 -7.87 0.95 -7.89
N GLU A 198 -6.86 1.81 -7.80
CA GLU A 198 -5.48 1.41 -7.57
C GLU A 198 -5.10 1.69 -6.11
N LEU A 199 -4.51 0.69 -5.45
CA LEU A 199 -3.92 0.82 -4.13
C LEU A 199 -2.40 0.69 -4.24
N GLU A 200 -1.68 1.74 -3.87
CA GLU A 200 -0.25 1.66 -3.65
C GLU A 200 0.00 1.29 -2.20
N VAL A 201 0.71 0.18 -1.99
CA VAL A 201 1.04 -0.31 -0.67
C VAL A 201 2.53 -0.57 -0.51
N ASN A 202 3.01 -0.40 0.72
CA ASN A 202 4.32 -0.85 1.16
C ASN A 202 4.17 -2.16 1.92
N ARG A 203 5.09 -3.10 1.68
CA ARG A 203 5.16 -4.41 2.33
C ARG A 203 6.50 -4.59 3.03
N LEU A 204 6.47 -5.10 4.26
CA LEU A 204 7.68 -5.48 4.98
C LEU A 204 8.13 -6.87 4.53
N VAL A 205 9.31 -6.97 3.93
CA VAL A 205 9.88 -8.22 3.40
C VAL A 205 11.10 -8.63 4.23
N PRO A 206 11.11 -9.81 4.87
CA PRO A 206 12.31 -10.30 5.55
C PRO A 206 13.39 -10.65 4.53
N LEU A 207 14.59 -10.12 4.75
CA LEU A 207 15.78 -10.50 4.00
C LEU A 207 16.30 -11.81 4.60
N MET A 208 16.47 -12.85 3.78
CA MET A 208 17.22 -14.02 4.25
C MET A 208 18.65 -13.56 4.55
N PRO A 209 19.28 -14.03 5.65
CA PRO A 209 20.70 -13.84 5.81
C PRO A 209 21.39 -14.47 4.59
N SER A 210 22.19 -13.69 3.88
CA SER A 210 23.01 -14.20 2.78
C SER A 210 23.78 -15.39 3.35
N THR A 211 23.50 -16.60 2.87
CA THR A 211 24.40 -17.72 3.09
C THR A 211 25.70 -17.32 2.40
N GLU A 212 26.66 -16.82 3.18
CA GLU A 212 28.06 -16.84 2.76
C GLU A 212 28.34 -18.28 2.36
N LEU A 213 28.43 -18.51 1.05
CA LEU A 213 29.13 -19.68 0.54
C LEU A 213 30.53 -19.57 1.12
N LYS A 214 30.78 -20.31 2.20
CA LYS A 214 32.14 -20.70 2.55
C LYS A 214 32.66 -21.43 1.32
N VAL A 215 33.37 -20.70 0.47
CA VAL A 215 34.27 -21.28 -0.51
C VAL A 215 35.18 -22.16 0.34
N GLY A 216 34.96 -23.48 0.25
CA GLY A 216 35.77 -24.44 0.96
C GLY A 216 37.21 -24.18 0.59
N ASP A 217 38.02 -23.90 1.60
CA ASP A 217 39.45 -24.08 1.53
C ASP A 217 39.69 -25.54 1.12
N ASN A 218 39.92 -25.77 -0.17
CA ASN A 218 40.43 -27.04 -0.68
C ASN A 218 41.84 -27.21 -0.13
N ALA A 219 42.01 -28.02 0.90
CA ALA A 219 43.33 -28.34 1.46
C ALA A 219 43.38 -29.77 1.99
N ASP A 220 42.98 -30.72 1.15
CA ASP A 220 43.15 -32.15 1.44
C ASP A 220 42.95 -32.94 0.15
N GLY A 221 44.07 -33.09 -0.57
CA GLY A 221 44.21 -34.18 -1.50
C GLY A 221 44.33 -35.47 -0.73
N GLU A 222 43.40 -36.39 -0.94
CA GLU A 222 43.64 -37.83 -0.79
C GLU A 222 42.98 -38.58 -1.97
N GLU A 223 43.84 -38.95 -2.91
CA GLU A 223 43.99 -40.30 -3.45
C GLU A 223 42.81 -41.28 -3.23
N TYR A 224 42.06 -41.54 -4.29
CA TYR A 224 41.43 -42.85 -4.50
C TYR A 224 41.76 -43.32 -5.91
N ALA A 225 42.88 -44.03 -6.01
CA ALA A 225 43.14 -44.97 -7.08
C ALA A 225 42.40 -46.29 -6.80
N ASP A 226 42.05 -46.96 -7.89
CA ASP A 226 41.78 -48.40 -7.99
C ASP A 226 40.52 -48.97 -7.32
N ASP A 227 39.46 -49.15 -8.13
CA ASP A 227 38.89 -50.49 -8.30
C ASP A 227 38.03 -50.58 -9.58
N PHE A 228 38.71 -50.68 -10.73
CA PHE A 228 38.07 -51.03 -12.01
C PHE A 228 38.72 -52.29 -12.55
N LEU A 229 38.47 -53.45 -11.93
CA LEU A 229 38.60 -54.78 -12.53
C LEU A 229 38.16 -55.87 -11.54
N ALA A 230 36.88 -56.22 -11.51
CA ALA A 230 36.41 -57.60 -11.41
C ALA A 230 34.87 -57.66 -11.26
N ARG A 231 34.19 -58.02 -12.35
CA ARG A 231 33.14 -59.07 -12.37
C ARG A 231 32.64 -59.24 -13.80
N LYS A 232 33.28 -60.18 -14.50
CA LYS A 232 32.56 -61.13 -15.34
C LYS A 232 31.72 -62.03 -14.44
#